data_AF-A0A9E5QN04-F1
#
_entry.id   AF-A0A9E5QN04-F1
#
_cell.length_a   1.000
_cell.length_b   1.000
_cell.length_c   1.000
_cell.angle_alpha   90.00
_cell.angle_beta   90.00
_cell.angle_gamma   90.00
#
_symmetry.space_group_name_H-M   'P 1'
#
loop_
_entity.id
_entity.type
_entity.pdbx_description
1 polymer ?
#
loop_
_entity_poly.entity_id
_entity_poly.type
_entity_poly.pdbx_seq_one_letter_code
_entity_poly.pdbx_strand_id
1 'polypeptide(L)'
;MTALTTLLYPELAGFAPDERDRALERARRRPLDWVELAGLGFAVVGVALLTRYGVDGLALLERLSAATANFVLAVPLLAVAAGPFLWRRTRRALREELGGGRIAPSRRP
;
A
#
# COMPACT_ATOMS: atom_id res chain seq x y z
N MET A 1 -4.49 18.53 0.24
CA MET A 1 -3.56 17.61 0.93
C MET A 1 -3.60 17.82 2.45
N THR A 2 -3.83 16.79 3.27
CA THR A 2 -3.91 16.88 4.74
C THR A 2 -2.54 16.74 5.41
N ALA A 3 -2.37 17.31 6.61
CA ALA A 3 -1.12 17.21 7.39
C ALA A 3 -0.67 15.77 7.63
N LEU A 4 -1.65 14.85 7.75
CA LEU A 4 -1.41 13.41 7.91
C LEU A 4 -0.64 12.80 6.72
N THR A 5 -0.94 13.23 5.49
CA THR A 5 -0.27 12.72 4.29
C THR A 5 1.19 13.15 4.26
N THR A 6 1.49 14.39 4.66
CA THR A 6 2.88 14.88 4.77
C THR A 6 3.66 14.15 5.87
N LEU A 7 3.00 13.76 6.96
CA LEU A 7 3.61 12.97 8.02
C LEU A 7 3.96 11.54 7.55
N LEU A 8 3.06 10.90 6.80
CA LEU A 8 3.27 9.56 6.22
C LEU A 8 4.29 9.55 5.07
N TYR A 9 4.37 10.65 4.32
CA TYR A 9 5.19 10.81 3.13
C TYR A 9 5.99 12.11 3.22
N PRO A 10 7.05 12.16 4.05
CA PRO A 10 7.86 13.37 4.21
C PRO A 10 8.50 13.83 2.89
N GLU A 11 8.69 12.92 1.92
CA GLU A 11 9.18 13.23 0.58
C GLU A 11 8.28 14.22 -0.18
N LEU A 12 6.99 14.30 0.13
CA LEU A 12 6.09 15.27 -0.50
C LEU A 12 6.48 16.73 -0.18
N ALA A 13 7.23 16.97 0.89
CA ALA A 13 7.73 18.31 1.22
C ALA A 13 8.66 18.87 0.13
N GLY A 14 9.33 18.00 -0.64
CA GLY A 14 10.20 18.39 -1.75
C GLY A 14 9.47 18.84 -3.02
N PHE A 15 8.15 18.67 -3.10
CA PHE A 15 7.33 19.08 -4.26
C PHE A 15 6.57 20.37 -3.97
N ALA A 16 6.31 21.15 -5.04
CA ALA A 16 5.47 22.33 -4.98
C ALA A 16 4.05 21.96 -4.50
N PRO A 17 3.38 22.76 -3.65
CA PRO A 17 2.12 22.39 -3.01
C PRO A 17 1.02 21.92 -3.96
N ASP A 18 0.95 22.51 -5.15
CA ASP A 18 0.03 22.23 -6.25
C ASP A 18 0.38 20.96 -7.05
N GLU A 19 1.63 20.50 -6.97
CA GLU A 19 2.10 19.28 -7.65
C GLU A 19 2.05 18.03 -6.76
N ARG A 20 1.94 18.19 -5.44
CA ARG A 20 2.05 17.07 -4.49
C ARG A 20 1.00 15.98 -4.70
N ASP A 21 -0.25 16.35 -4.94
CA ASP A 21 -1.32 15.37 -5.17
C ASP A 21 -1.06 14.57 -6.47
N ARG A 22 -0.58 15.25 -7.53
CA ARG A 22 -0.18 14.61 -8.80
C ARG A 22 1.05 13.73 -8.62
N ALA A 23 2.03 14.16 -7.84
CA ALA A 23 3.23 13.38 -7.54
C ALA A 23 2.88 12.11 -6.76
N LEU A 24 1.99 12.22 -5.76
CA LEU A 24 1.51 11.07 -5.00
C LEU A 24 0.73 10.10 -5.89
N GLU A 25 -0.13 10.60 -6.79
CA GLU A 25 -0.87 9.75 -7.71
C GLU A 25 0.07 9.01 -8.69
N ARG A 26 1.08 9.70 -9.22
CA ARG A 26 2.11 9.09 -10.08
C ARG A 26 2.92 8.04 -9.33
N ALA A 27 3.36 8.34 -8.11
CA ALA A 27 4.05 7.40 -7.25
C ALA A 27 3.21 6.14 -6.95
N ARG A 28 1.88 6.32 -6.77
CA ARG A 28 0.94 5.21 -6.56
C ARG A 28 0.69 4.36 -7.81
N ARG A 29 1.05 4.81 -9.00
CA ARG A 29 0.93 4.02 -10.24
C ARG A 29 2.23 3.32 -10.64
N ARG A 30 3.33 3.57 -9.92
CA ARG A 30 4.61 2.90 -10.19
C ARG A 30 4.53 1.39 -9.91
N PRO A 31 5.20 0.56 -10.72
CA PRO A 31 5.23 -0.88 -10.50
C PRO A 31 5.96 -1.23 -9.22
N LEU A 32 5.53 -2.34 -8.61
CA LEU A 32 6.22 -2.97 -7.48
C LEU A 32 7.55 -3.54 -7.96
N ASP A 33 8.58 -3.46 -7.12
CA ASP A 33 9.82 -4.21 -7.34
C ASP A 33 9.67 -5.68 -6.91
N TRP A 34 10.68 -6.51 -7.20
CA TRP A 34 10.65 -7.93 -6.87
C TRP A 34 10.53 -8.20 -5.36
N VAL A 35 11.10 -7.35 -4.51
CA VAL A 35 11.03 -7.51 -3.05
C VAL A 35 9.61 -7.19 -2.57
N GLU A 36 9.02 -6.13 -3.09
CA GLU A 36 7.65 -5.72 -2.79
C GLU A 36 6.64 -6.75 -3.29
N LEU A 37 6.85 -7.33 -4.48
CA LEU A 37 6.03 -8.43 -5.02
C LEU A 37 6.13 -9.69 -4.17
N ALA A 38 7.34 -10.13 -3.83
CA ALA A 38 7.54 -11.30 -2.99
C ALA A 38 6.87 -11.11 -1.63
N GLY A 39 7.09 -9.95 -0.99
CA GLY A 39 6.46 -9.59 0.27
C GLY A 39 4.94 -9.58 0.23
N LEU A 40 4.35 -9.02 -0.83
CA LEU A 40 2.90 -9.03 -1.04
C LEU A 40 2.36 -10.46 -1.23
N GLY A 41 3.08 -11.30 -1.99
CA GLY A 41 2.73 -12.70 -2.18
C GLY A 41 2.75 -13.48 -0.87
N PHE A 42 3.81 -13.33 -0.07
CA PHE A 42 3.89 -13.94 1.27
C PHE A 42 2.81 -13.42 2.22
N ALA A 43 2.48 -12.13 2.17
CA ALA A 43 1.38 -11.58 2.96
C ALA A 43 0.04 -12.22 2.60
N VAL A 44 -0.27 -12.34 1.31
CA VAL A 44 -1.53 -12.95 0.85
C VAL A 44 -1.59 -14.43 1.22
N VAL A 45 -0.55 -15.21 0.92
CA VAL A 45 -0.51 -16.65 1.24
C VAL A 45 -0.54 -16.87 2.74
N GLY A 46 0.23 -16.09 3.51
CA GLY A 46 0.26 -16.18 4.97
C GLY A 46 -1.10 -15.90 5.59
N VAL A 47 -1.79 -14.83 5.17
CA VAL A 47 -3.14 -14.54 5.65
C VAL A 47 -4.12 -15.63 5.23
N ALA A 48 -4.07 -16.11 3.98
CA ALA A 48 -4.95 -17.18 3.50
C ALA A 48 -4.76 -18.48 4.30
N LEU A 49 -3.53 -18.83 4.65
CA LEU A 49 -3.24 -20.00 5.48
C LEU A 49 -3.78 -19.81 6.90
N LEU A 50 -3.53 -18.65 7.52
CA LEU A 50 -3.97 -18.35 8.88
C LEU A 50 -5.51 -18.40 9.01
N THR A 51 -6.19 -17.93 7.97
CA THR A 51 -7.65 -17.82 7.88
C THR A 51 -8.34 -19.12 7.49
N ARG A 52 -7.62 -20.07 6.86
CA ARG A 52 -8.15 -21.37 6.44
C ARG A 52 -8.40 -22.34 7.61
N TYR A 53 -7.61 -22.27 8.68
CA TYR A 53 -7.66 -23.24 9.79
C TYR A 53 -8.99 -23.23 10.60
N GLY A 54 -9.93 -22.33 10.33
CA GLY A 54 -11.16 -22.17 11.11
C GLY A 54 -12.45 -22.75 10.50
N VAL A 55 -12.42 -23.37 9.30
CA VAL A 55 -13.65 -23.60 8.50
C VAL A 55 -13.96 -25.06 8.15
N ASP A 56 -13.05 -25.99 8.43
CA ASP A 56 -13.24 -27.40 8.08
C ASP A 56 -14.31 -28.05 8.99
N GLY A 57 -15.34 -28.65 8.38
CA GLY A 57 -16.41 -29.39 9.10
C GLY A 57 -17.74 -28.68 9.28
N LEU A 58 -17.87 -27.41 8.88
CA LEU A 58 -19.08 -26.60 9.09
C LEU A 58 -20.20 -26.88 8.06
N ALA A 59 -21.47 -26.77 8.49
CA ALA A 59 -22.64 -26.79 7.61
C ALA A 59 -22.72 -25.55 6.69
N LEU A 60 -23.52 -25.56 5.62
CA LEU A 60 -23.53 -24.47 4.62
C LEU A 60 -23.78 -23.07 5.20
N LEU A 61 -24.71 -22.95 6.16
CA LEU A 61 -25.03 -21.68 6.81
C LEU A 61 -23.89 -21.19 7.72
N GLU A 62 -23.22 -22.12 8.40
CA GLU A 62 -22.05 -21.86 9.25
C GLU A 62 -20.81 -21.51 8.43
N ARG A 63 -20.67 -22.07 7.21
CA ARG A 63 -19.61 -21.69 6.28
C ARG A 63 -19.76 -20.26 5.79
N LEU A 64 -20.98 -19.80 5.54
CA LEU A 64 -21.24 -18.41 5.15
C LEU A 64 -20.91 -17.43 6.27
N SER A 65 -21.35 -17.71 7.51
CA SER A 65 -21.02 -16.87 8.66
C SER A 65 -19.52 -16.88 8.96
N ALA A 66 -18.88 -18.05 8.89
CA ALA A 66 -17.44 -18.19 9.05
C ALA A 66 -16.69 -17.43 7.94
N ALA A 67 -17.13 -17.50 6.68
CA ALA A 67 -16.51 -16.74 5.59
C ALA A 67 -16.59 -15.22 5.81
N THR A 68 -17.72 -14.70 6.30
CA THR A 68 -17.85 -13.27 6.64
C THR A 68 -16.93 -12.88 7.79
N ALA A 69 -16.93 -13.65 8.89
CA ALA A 69 -16.02 -13.40 10.01
C ALA A 69 -14.55 -13.46 9.56
N ASN A 70 -14.24 -14.40 8.69
CA ASN A 70 -12.91 -14.59 8.14
C ASN A 70 -12.49 -13.41 7.25
N PHE A 71 -13.40 -12.87 6.45
CA PHE A 71 -13.14 -11.66 5.68
C PHE A 71 -12.87 -10.45 6.59
N VAL A 72 -13.67 -10.28 7.65
CA VAL A 72 -13.49 -9.22 8.64
C VAL A 72 -12.13 -9.30 9.33
N LEU A 73 -11.58 -10.51 9.55
CA LEU A 73 -10.23 -10.71 10.09
C LEU A 73 -9.14 -10.58 9.02
N ALA A 74 -9.37 -11.12 7.82
CA ALA A 74 -8.40 -11.18 6.75
C ALA A 74 -8.02 -9.78 6.24
N VAL A 75 -9.00 -8.87 6.12
CA VAL A 75 -8.76 -7.50 5.63
C VAL A 75 -7.77 -6.72 6.50
N PRO A 76 -7.93 -6.57 7.83
CA PRO A 76 -6.96 -5.87 8.66
C PRO A 76 -5.62 -6.60 8.71
N LEU A 77 -5.61 -7.94 8.73
CA LEU A 77 -4.37 -8.74 8.64
C LEU A 77 -3.60 -8.46 7.34
N LEU A 78 -4.30 -8.44 6.21
CA LEU A 78 -3.73 -8.07 4.91
C LEU A 78 -3.26 -6.62 4.91
N ALA A 79 -4.02 -5.69 5.49
CA ALA A 79 -3.62 -4.29 5.56
C ALA A 79 -2.31 -4.12 6.34
N VAL A 80 -2.15 -4.82 7.46
CA VAL A 80 -0.92 -4.79 8.29
C VAL A 80 0.23 -5.50 7.59
N ALA A 81 -0.01 -6.65 6.95
CA ALA A 81 1.05 -7.43 6.30
C ALA A 81 1.50 -6.83 4.96
N ALA A 82 0.57 -6.36 4.13
CA ALA A 82 0.83 -5.82 2.79
C ALA A 82 1.10 -4.30 2.81
N GLY A 83 0.51 -3.57 3.77
CA GLY A 83 0.62 -2.11 3.89
C GLY A 83 2.05 -1.57 3.86
N PRO A 84 3.01 -2.15 4.60
CA PRO A 84 4.40 -1.72 4.57
C PRO A 84 5.03 -1.77 3.17
N PHE A 85 4.68 -2.77 2.35
CA PHE A 85 5.21 -2.89 0.98
C PHE A 85 4.61 -1.82 0.05
N LEU A 86 3.31 -1.55 0.16
CA LEU A 86 2.65 -0.49 -0.60
C LEU A 86 3.15 0.90 -0.19
N TRP A 87 3.43 1.09 1.11
CA TRP A 87 4.03 2.31 1.64
C TRP A 87 5.45 2.50 1.14
N ARG A 88 6.29 1.46 1.26
CA ARG A 88 7.67 1.44 0.75
C ARG A 88 7.72 1.79 -0.73
N ARG A 89 6.88 1.18 -1.56
CA ARG A 89 6.77 1.47 -2.99
C ARG A 89 6.52 2.95 -3.25
N THR A 90 5.52 3.51 -2.56
CA THR A 90 5.12 4.91 -2.76
C THR A 90 6.25 5.85 -2.35
N ARG A 91 6.93 5.60 -1.22
CA ARG A 91 8.09 6.39 -0.80
C ARG A 91 9.28 6.25 -1.76
N ARG A 92 9.57 5.02 -2.22
CA ARG A 92 10.63 4.74 -3.20
C ARG A 92 10.37 5.53 -4.48
N ALA A 93 9.16 5.47 -5.03
CA ALA A 93 8.77 6.22 -6.22
C ALA A 93 8.90 7.74 -6.04
N LEU A 94 8.47 8.29 -4.89
CA LEU A 94 8.66 9.72 -4.59
C LEU A 94 10.13 10.12 -4.53
N ARG A 95 10.99 9.30 -3.91
CA ARG A 95 12.45 9.55 -3.86
C ARG A 95 13.10 9.49 -5.23
N GLU A 96 12.70 8.53 -6.07
CA GLU A 96 13.20 8.42 -7.44
C GLU A 96 12.81 9.65 -8.27
N GLU A 97 11.60 10.20 -8.07
CA GLU A 97 11.18 11.42 -8.75
C GLU A 97 11.96 12.66 -8.29
N LEU A 98 12.27 12.76 -6.99
CA LEU A 98 13.07 13.85 -6.44
C LEU A 98 14.55 13.75 -6.86
N GLY A 99 15.15 12.57 -6.74
CA GLY A 99 16.57 12.33 -7.05
C GLY A 99 16.88 12.24 -8.54
N GLY A 100 15.87 11.90 -9.37
CA GLY A 100 16.01 11.74 -10.82
C GLY A 100 15.93 13.02 -11.64
N GLY A 101 15.94 14.21 -11.01
CA GLY A 101 16.03 15.48 -11.74
C GLY A 101 14.80 15.83 -12.59
N ARG A 102 13.61 15.31 -12.25
CA ARG A 102 12.34 15.74 -12.87
C ARG A 102 11.73 16.99 -12.21
N ILE A 103 12.52 17.70 -11.42
CA ILE A 103 12.27 19.11 -11.15
C ILE A 103 12.72 19.85 -12.40
N ALA A 104 11.82 19.98 -13.39
CA ALA A 104 11.93 21.13 -14.26
C ALA A 104 11.91 22.33 -13.32
N PRO A 105 12.96 23.18 -13.28
CA PRO A 105 12.92 24.36 -12.46
C PRO A 105 11.69 25.14 -12.93
N SER A 106 10.71 25.33 -12.04
CA SER A 106 9.71 26.38 -12.22
C SER A 106 10.46 27.70 -12.09
N ARG A 107 11.19 28.01 -13.16
CA ARG A 107 11.61 29.36 -13.46
C ARG A 107 10.33 30.16 -13.67
N ARG A 108 10.14 31.09 -12.73
CA ARG A 108 9.75 32.49 -12.95
C ARG A 108 8.26 32.80 -13.04
N PRO A 109 7.87 34.08 -12.86
CA PRO A 109 8.69 35.30 -12.66
C PRO A 109 8.93 35.71 -11.21
#